data_AF-A0A8C2K6U1-F1
#
_entry.id   AF-A0A8C2K6U1-F1
#
_cell.length_a   1.000
_cell.length_b   1.000
_cell.length_c   1.000
_cell.angle_alpha   90.00
_cell.angle_beta   90.00
_cell.angle_gamma   90.00
#
_symmetry.space_group_name_H-M   'P 1'
#
loop_
_entity.id
_entity.type
_entity.pdbx_description
1 polymer ?
#
loop_
_entity_poly.entity_id
_entity_poly.type
_entity_poly.pdbx_seq_one_letter_code
_entity_poly.pdbx_strand_id
1 'polypeptide(L)'
;MCVRVVPLLLLGVYMMCVCVLCQRDILVAGPPNGRCEGSCSATASPAKIHLPHSQDSQIRKTPVNSKTAQVSDTSERLIQLQRCMLQHESVVVSQGDRSDSLLAFLALMAAVLTECDLHCHSQRLREMATRLESVVGKNGEKDLLLLLKSITDSKPNGLKPRTPTVPPSAGLYPQDCHEIYQLGIKENGIYTIQPDPKRPALEAVCDMVSAGGGWTVFQRRFDGQTDFNRTWQEYRDGFGSLQTEHWLGNAVLYALTASGHHTLRITLQDWHDQTRHANYNNFKVAGENQRFRLTARDYHGDAGNAFSYSKQYNHDGRAFSTYDRDHDRYAAGNCARYYGAGWWFDSCLAANLNGRYYHGRYSGITDGIYWGTWYILTDYRTGERYSFKNVEMKTRPRRS
;
A
#
# COMPACT_ATOMS: atom_id res chain seq x y z
N MET A 1 -27.11 38.95 25.41
CA MET A 1 -28.26 39.00 26.34
C MET A 1 -29.21 37.86 26.00
N CYS A 2 -29.58 37.07 27.00
CA CYS A 2 -30.47 35.90 26.94
C CYS A 2 -31.91 36.28 26.58
N VAL A 3 -32.58 35.52 25.70
CA VAL A 3 -34.05 35.35 25.73
C VAL A 3 -34.47 33.96 25.18
N ARG A 4 -35.02 33.17 26.11
CA ARG A 4 -36.11 32.14 26.06
C ARG A 4 -35.90 30.75 25.43
N VAL A 5 -35.87 29.81 26.36
CA VAL A 5 -36.07 28.35 26.35
C VAL A 5 -37.59 28.05 26.55
N VAL A 6 -38.23 27.01 25.99
CA VAL A 6 -38.55 25.64 26.53
C VAL A 6 -39.85 25.18 25.77
N PRO A 7 -40.28 23.89 25.62
CA PRO A 7 -39.76 22.59 26.09
C PRO A 7 -39.61 21.45 25.04
N LEU A 8 -38.79 20.44 25.37
CA LEU A 8 -39.13 19.00 25.59
C LEU A 8 -37.81 18.20 25.54
N LEU A 9 -37.27 17.72 26.67
CA LEU A 9 -37.45 16.37 27.27
C LEU A 9 -37.07 15.24 26.29
N LEU A 10 -36.32 14.18 26.61
CA LEU A 10 -35.50 13.76 27.75
C LEU A 10 -34.73 12.51 27.27
N LEU A 11 -33.54 12.35 27.84
CA LEU A 11 -32.73 11.14 27.98
C LEU A 11 -33.43 9.78 27.73
N GLY A 12 -32.85 8.96 26.85
CA GLY A 12 -33.21 7.57 26.64
C GLY A 12 -31.97 6.67 26.64
N VAL A 13 -31.67 6.14 27.82
CA VAL A 13 -30.66 5.13 28.14
C VAL A 13 -30.98 3.83 27.38
N TYR A 14 -30.05 3.30 26.58
CA TYR A 14 -30.14 1.92 26.11
C TYR A 14 -29.72 0.98 27.24
N MET A 15 -30.70 0.30 27.86
CA MET A 15 -30.43 -0.89 28.66
C MET A 15 -30.04 -2.04 27.72
N MET A 16 -28.81 -2.51 27.86
CA MET A 16 -28.42 -3.83 27.39
C MET A 16 -29.04 -4.87 28.32
N CYS A 17 -29.88 -5.74 27.77
CA CYS A 17 -30.23 -7.00 28.40
C CYS A 17 -29.48 -8.11 27.65
N VAL A 18 -28.44 -8.64 28.30
CA VAL A 18 -27.70 -9.82 27.83
C VAL A 18 -28.59 -11.03 28.09
N CYS A 19 -28.99 -11.73 27.02
CA CYS A 19 -29.51 -13.09 27.13
C CYS A 19 -28.44 -14.04 26.59
N VAL A 20 -27.91 -14.88 27.49
CA VAL A 20 -26.92 -15.91 27.22
C VAL A 20 -27.64 -17.10 26.56
N LEU A 21 -27.05 -17.62 25.48
CA LEU A 21 -27.39 -18.83 24.68
C LEU A 21 -28.07 -18.56 23.32
N CYS A 22 -27.42 -19.10 22.28
CA CYS A 22 -27.76 -19.13 20.84
C CYS A 22 -27.33 -17.93 19.96
N GLN A 23 -26.06 -17.92 19.54
CA GLN A 23 -25.55 -17.08 18.45
C GLN A 23 -25.89 -17.68 17.07
N ARG A 24 -26.96 -17.21 16.43
CA ARG A 24 -27.12 -17.15 14.96
C ARG A 24 -28.09 -16.02 14.61
N ASP A 25 -27.58 -14.89 14.14
CA ASP A 25 -28.42 -13.88 13.48
C ASP A 25 -28.51 -14.20 11.98
N ILE A 26 -29.65 -14.76 11.58
CA ILE A 26 -30.14 -14.77 10.21
C ILE A 26 -31.09 -13.58 10.09
N LEU A 27 -30.79 -12.63 9.20
CA LEU A 27 -31.73 -11.57 8.83
C LEU A 27 -32.89 -12.17 8.04
N VAL A 28 -34.08 -12.27 8.66
CA VAL A 28 -35.34 -12.52 7.95
C VAL A 28 -36.17 -11.24 8.01
N ALA A 29 -36.43 -10.63 6.86
CA ALA A 29 -37.40 -9.57 6.72
C ALA A 29 -38.81 -10.17 6.68
N GLY A 30 -39.68 -9.81 7.63
CA GLY A 30 -41.10 -10.18 7.64
C GLY A 30 -41.94 -9.04 8.22
N PRO A 31 -43.16 -8.79 7.69
CA PRO A 31 -44.00 -7.67 8.10
C PRO A 31 -44.58 -7.85 9.53
N PRO A 32 -44.94 -6.75 10.22
CA PRO A 32 -45.37 -6.79 11.60
C PRO A 32 -46.86 -7.15 11.65
N ASN A 33 -47.20 -8.35 12.11
CA ASN A 33 -48.37 -8.66 12.93
C ASN A 33 -48.65 -10.18 12.88
N GLY A 34 -48.27 -10.89 13.93
CA GLY A 34 -48.65 -12.29 14.13
C GLY A 34 -48.03 -12.82 15.42
N ARG A 35 -48.87 -13.30 16.35
CA ARG A 35 -48.45 -13.93 17.62
C ARG A 35 -47.56 -15.15 17.37
N CYS A 36 -46.48 -15.28 18.12
CA CYS A 36 -45.77 -16.55 18.28
C CYS A 36 -46.43 -17.37 19.39
N GLU A 37 -47.19 -18.40 19.02
CA GLU A 37 -47.53 -19.53 19.89
C GLU A 37 -46.80 -20.77 19.35
N GLY A 38 -46.06 -21.50 20.20
CA GLY A 38 -45.43 -22.77 19.81
C GLY A 38 -44.24 -23.17 20.67
N SER A 39 -44.45 -24.17 21.53
CA SER A 39 -43.53 -24.81 22.47
C SER A 39 -42.37 -25.58 21.82
N CYS A 40 -41.19 -25.58 22.46
CA CYS A 40 -40.06 -26.44 22.12
C CYS A 40 -40.28 -27.89 22.59
N SER A 41 -40.00 -28.87 21.73
CA SER A 41 -39.71 -30.23 22.17
C SER A 41 -38.60 -30.83 21.30
N ALA A 42 -37.62 -31.45 21.96
CA ALA A 42 -36.40 -32.01 21.39
C ALA A 42 -36.60 -33.50 21.05
N THR A 43 -36.11 -33.96 19.89
CA THR A 43 -35.36 -35.22 19.73
C THR A 43 -35.02 -35.51 18.26
N ALA A 44 -33.85 -36.13 18.09
CA ALA A 44 -33.47 -37.12 17.07
C ALA A 44 -32.62 -36.71 15.84
N SER A 45 -31.50 -37.43 15.75
CA SER A 45 -30.42 -37.53 14.75
C SER A 45 -30.88 -38.04 13.36
N PRO A 46 -29.98 -38.12 12.34
CA PRO A 46 -30.32 -37.91 10.93
C PRO A 46 -30.61 -39.21 10.13
N ALA A 47 -31.29 -39.07 9.00
CA ALA A 47 -31.40 -40.11 7.98
C ALA A 47 -31.30 -39.57 6.53
N LYS A 48 -30.19 -39.99 5.89
CA LYS A 48 -29.97 -40.41 4.50
C LYS A 48 -31.22 -40.72 3.61
N ILE A 49 -31.23 -40.26 2.33
CA ILE A 49 -31.32 -41.04 1.06
C ILE A 49 -32.02 -40.33 -0.15
N HIS A 50 -31.31 -40.44 -1.30
CA HIS A 50 -31.68 -40.51 -2.74
C HIS A 50 -32.16 -39.33 -3.63
N LEU A 51 -31.45 -39.25 -4.79
CA LEU A 51 -31.84 -38.71 -6.10
C LEU A 51 -32.99 -39.51 -6.74
N PRO A 52 -33.68 -38.91 -7.75
CA PRO A 52 -33.58 -39.47 -9.11
C PRO A 52 -33.47 -38.42 -10.24
N HIS A 53 -33.35 -38.94 -11.46
CA HIS A 53 -32.87 -38.37 -12.73
C HIS A 53 -34.03 -38.13 -13.75
N SER A 54 -33.82 -37.21 -14.72
CA SER A 54 -34.43 -37.20 -16.10
C SER A 54 -35.93 -36.79 -16.24
N GLN A 55 -36.50 -36.09 -17.24
CA GLN A 55 -36.13 -35.55 -18.57
C GLN A 55 -37.23 -34.54 -19.07
N ASP A 56 -36.84 -33.63 -19.97
CA ASP A 56 -37.55 -32.98 -21.12
C ASP A 56 -38.91 -32.21 -21.09
N SER A 57 -38.79 -30.91 -21.42
CA SER A 57 -39.41 -30.15 -22.55
C SER A 57 -40.86 -29.61 -22.60
N GLN A 58 -40.92 -28.34 -23.04
CA GLN A 58 -41.95 -27.56 -23.80
C GLN A 58 -43.02 -26.66 -23.11
N ILE A 59 -42.73 -25.34 -23.15
CA ILE A 59 -43.48 -24.18 -23.74
C ILE A 59 -45.03 -24.12 -23.61
N ARG A 60 -45.58 -23.03 -23.00
CA ARG A 60 -46.32 -21.91 -23.66
C ARG A 60 -47.01 -20.89 -22.69
N LYS A 61 -46.65 -19.59 -22.85
CA LYS A 61 -47.40 -18.29 -22.72
C LYS A 61 -48.07 -17.83 -21.39
N THR A 62 -47.44 -16.78 -20.79
CA THR A 62 -47.90 -15.44 -20.28
C THR A 62 -49.39 -15.14 -20.01
N PRO A 63 -49.78 -14.14 -19.16
CA PRO A 63 -48.99 -13.02 -18.61
C PRO A 63 -49.14 -12.74 -17.09
N VAL A 64 -48.14 -12.10 -16.47
CA VAL A 64 -48.30 -11.41 -15.17
C VAL A 64 -47.94 -9.93 -15.32
N ASN A 65 -48.77 -9.15 -14.64
CA ASN A 65 -48.93 -7.72 -14.64
C ASN A 65 -47.81 -7.00 -13.87
N SER A 66 -47.42 -5.85 -14.42
CA SER A 66 -46.81 -4.65 -13.83
C SER A 66 -46.28 -4.70 -12.39
N LYS A 67 -44.95 -4.55 -12.25
CA LYS A 67 -44.35 -3.69 -11.21
C LYS A 67 -43.20 -2.87 -11.81
N THR A 68 -43.42 -1.57 -11.79
CA THR A 68 -42.52 -0.48 -12.11
C THR A 68 -41.22 -0.60 -11.31
N ALA A 69 -40.10 -0.77 -12.01
CA ALA A 69 -38.76 -0.64 -11.48
C ALA A 69 -38.01 0.42 -12.30
N GLN A 70 -37.23 1.25 -11.60
CA GLN A 70 -36.42 2.35 -12.11
C GLN A 70 -35.72 2.01 -13.43
N VAL A 71 -36.05 2.81 -14.45
CA VAL A 71 -35.40 2.80 -15.76
C VAL A 71 -33.95 3.24 -15.59
N SER A 72 -33.04 2.37 -16.00
CA SER A 72 -31.60 2.53 -15.88
C SER A 72 -31.03 3.50 -16.91
N ASP A 73 -30.05 4.30 -16.48
CA ASP A 73 -29.12 5.16 -17.23
C ASP A 73 -28.53 4.50 -18.51
N THR A 74 -28.61 3.18 -18.63
CA THR A 74 -28.24 2.43 -19.84
C THR A 74 -29.19 2.59 -21.02
N SER A 75 -30.48 2.88 -20.79
CA SER A 75 -31.47 3.00 -21.87
C SER A 75 -31.38 4.33 -22.61
N GLU A 76 -31.03 5.42 -21.93
CA GLU A 76 -30.79 6.72 -22.58
C GLU A 76 -29.50 6.72 -23.41
N ARG A 77 -28.45 6.05 -22.91
CA ARG A 77 -27.19 5.88 -23.65
C ARG A 77 -27.36 5.01 -24.89
N LEU A 78 -28.19 3.96 -24.84
CA LEU A 78 -28.48 3.14 -26.01
C LEU A 78 -29.27 3.92 -27.09
N ILE A 79 -30.24 4.75 -26.67
CA ILE A 79 -31.03 5.57 -27.59
C ILE A 79 -30.16 6.67 -28.24
N GLN A 80 -29.21 7.25 -27.51
CA GLN A 80 -28.22 8.19 -28.07
C GLN A 80 -27.26 7.49 -29.05
N LEU A 81 -26.76 6.30 -28.72
CA LEU A 81 -25.91 5.50 -29.62
C LEU A 81 -26.65 5.14 -30.91
N GLN A 82 -27.92 4.75 -30.81
CA GLN A 82 -28.73 4.37 -31.97
C GLN A 82 -29.09 5.58 -32.85
N ARG A 83 -29.16 6.79 -32.27
CA ARG A 83 -29.35 8.05 -33.00
C ARG A 83 -28.09 8.50 -33.73
N CYS A 84 -26.89 8.25 -33.18
CA CYS A 84 -25.61 8.47 -33.86
C CYS A 84 -25.36 7.50 -35.03
N MET A 85 -25.79 6.25 -34.90
CA MET A 85 -25.62 5.22 -35.93
C MET A 85 -26.48 5.48 -37.19
N LEU A 86 -27.64 6.13 -37.05
CA LEU A 86 -28.57 6.41 -38.16
C LEU A 86 -28.23 7.67 -38.97
N GLN A 87 -27.23 8.46 -38.58
CA GLN A 87 -26.84 9.69 -39.28
C GLN A 87 -25.69 9.49 -40.29
N HIS A 88 -25.21 8.26 -40.51
CA HIS A 88 -24.09 7.98 -41.41
C HIS A 88 -24.35 6.91 -42.49
N GLU A 89 -25.60 6.72 -42.91
CA GLU A 89 -25.90 6.03 -44.17
C GLU A 89 -25.86 7.01 -45.36
N SER A 90 -24.67 7.37 -45.84
CA SER A 90 -24.47 7.78 -47.24
C SER A 90 -22.99 7.96 -47.61
N VAL A 91 -22.23 6.89 -47.76
CA VAL A 91 -21.10 6.89 -48.70
C VAL A 91 -20.99 5.51 -49.35
N VAL A 92 -21.41 5.44 -50.61
CA VAL A 92 -21.25 4.30 -51.51
C VAL A 92 -19.79 4.25 -51.98
N VAL A 93 -19.13 3.09 -51.87
CA VAL A 93 -17.91 2.80 -52.65
C VAL A 93 -18.24 1.75 -53.71
N SER A 94 -18.05 2.15 -54.97
CA SER A 94 -18.07 1.28 -56.13
C SER A 94 -16.85 0.36 -56.15
N GLN A 95 -17.11 -0.93 -56.37
CA GLN A 95 -16.27 -2.03 -56.85
C GLN A 95 -14.75 -1.81 -56.95
N GLY A 96 -13.98 -2.60 -56.19
CA GLY A 96 -12.59 -2.89 -56.52
C GLY A 96 -11.77 -3.51 -55.38
N ASP A 97 -11.65 -4.83 -55.40
CA ASP A 97 -10.55 -5.63 -54.85
C ASP A 97 -10.43 -5.90 -53.33
N ARG A 98 -10.13 -7.15 -53.01
CA ARG A 98 -10.41 -7.82 -51.74
C ARG A 98 -9.28 -7.68 -50.70
N SER A 99 -8.50 -6.59 -50.75
CA SER A 99 -7.40 -6.31 -49.82
C SER A 99 -7.59 -5.07 -48.94
N ASP A 100 -8.65 -4.26 -49.13
CA ASP A 100 -8.81 -2.96 -48.46
C ASP A 100 -9.80 -2.93 -47.28
N SER A 101 -10.39 -4.07 -46.93
CA SER A 101 -11.38 -4.13 -45.84
C SER A 101 -10.77 -3.90 -44.46
N LEU A 102 -9.52 -4.32 -44.20
CA LEU A 102 -8.89 -4.14 -42.89
C LEU A 102 -8.42 -2.70 -42.64
N LEU A 103 -7.89 -2.02 -43.68
CA LEU A 103 -7.48 -0.62 -43.59
C LEU A 103 -8.68 0.32 -43.43
N ALA A 104 -9.78 0.05 -44.12
CA ALA A 104 -11.02 0.81 -43.97
C ALA A 104 -11.62 0.67 -42.55
N PHE A 105 -11.59 -0.54 -41.97
CA PHE A 105 -12.02 -0.77 -40.58
C PHE A 105 -11.09 -0.11 -39.55
N LEU A 106 -9.77 -0.15 -39.77
CA LEU A 106 -8.80 0.52 -38.91
C LEU A 106 -8.89 2.05 -39.02
N ALA A 107 -9.17 2.59 -40.21
CA ALA A 107 -9.41 4.02 -40.42
C ALA A 107 -10.73 4.50 -39.81
N LEU A 108 -11.79 3.68 -39.86
CA LEU A 108 -13.07 3.97 -39.21
C LEU A 108 -12.97 3.91 -37.68
N MET A 109 -12.25 2.92 -37.14
CA MET A 109 -11.95 2.80 -35.71
C MET A 109 -11.05 3.94 -35.23
N ALA A 110 -10.07 4.37 -36.03
CA ALA A 110 -9.25 5.55 -35.75
C ALA A 110 -10.11 6.82 -35.76
N ALA A 111 -10.97 7.03 -36.76
CA ALA A 111 -11.87 8.18 -36.85
C ALA A 111 -12.86 8.26 -35.67
N VAL A 112 -13.43 7.12 -35.26
CA VAL A 112 -14.33 6.99 -34.10
C VAL A 112 -13.60 7.26 -32.77
N LEU A 113 -12.32 6.88 -32.67
CA LEU A 113 -11.48 7.14 -31.51
C LEU A 113 -10.87 8.56 -31.50
N THR A 114 -10.82 9.27 -32.63
CA THR A 114 -10.16 10.59 -32.71
C THR A 114 -11.08 11.79 -32.60
N GLU A 115 -12.38 11.73 -32.90
CA GLU A 115 -13.20 12.97 -32.89
C GLU A 115 -14.00 13.20 -31.60
N CYS A 116 -14.44 12.17 -30.88
CA CYS A 116 -15.17 12.37 -29.62
C CYS A 116 -14.27 12.47 -28.37
N ASP A 117 -13.17 11.71 -28.31
CA ASP A 117 -12.26 11.76 -27.16
C ASP A 117 -11.29 12.94 -27.22
N LEU A 118 -10.87 13.36 -28.42
CA LEU A 118 -9.90 14.45 -28.56
C LEU A 118 -10.54 15.82 -28.30
N HIS A 119 -11.82 16.03 -28.62
CA HIS A 119 -12.47 17.31 -28.34
C HIS A 119 -12.68 17.54 -26.83
N CYS A 120 -13.11 16.50 -26.11
CA CYS A 120 -13.32 16.57 -24.66
C CYS A 120 -12.01 16.66 -23.87
N HIS A 121 -10.94 15.97 -24.31
CA HIS A 121 -9.60 16.15 -23.75
C HIS A 121 -8.98 17.51 -24.13
N SER A 122 -9.22 18.04 -25.33
CA SER A 122 -8.65 19.33 -25.75
C SER A 122 -9.20 20.52 -24.96
N GLN A 123 -10.48 20.48 -24.57
CA GLN A 123 -11.08 21.51 -23.71
C GLN A 123 -10.53 21.45 -22.29
N ARG A 124 -10.41 20.26 -21.69
CA ARG A 124 -9.78 20.10 -20.36
C ARG A 124 -8.31 20.48 -20.36
N LEU A 125 -7.58 20.15 -21.43
CA LEU A 125 -6.17 20.54 -21.57
C LEU A 125 -6.01 22.05 -21.75
N ARG A 126 -6.93 22.72 -22.47
CA ARG A 126 -6.94 24.21 -22.56
C ARG A 126 -7.32 24.87 -21.25
N GLU A 127 -8.27 24.33 -20.49
CA GLU A 127 -8.61 24.82 -19.14
C GLU A 127 -7.48 24.58 -18.14
N MET A 128 -6.79 23.45 -18.24
CA MET A 128 -5.59 23.18 -17.44
C MET A 128 -4.44 24.10 -17.84
N ALA A 129 -4.23 24.37 -19.13
CA ALA A 129 -3.21 25.28 -19.63
C ALA A 129 -3.47 26.73 -19.20
N THR A 130 -4.71 27.23 -19.31
CA THR A 130 -5.08 28.58 -18.84
C THR A 130 -5.03 28.71 -17.32
N ARG A 131 -5.31 27.63 -16.58
CA ARG A 131 -5.07 27.56 -15.12
C ARG A 131 -3.58 27.52 -14.78
N LEU A 132 -2.76 26.86 -15.58
CA LEU A 132 -1.31 26.83 -15.40
C LEU A 132 -0.71 28.20 -15.71
N GLU A 133 -1.16 28.88 -16.77
CA GLU A 133 -0.75 30.23 -17.15
C GLU A 133 -1.11 31.28 -16.09
N SER A 134 -2.28 31.13 -15.43
CA SER A 134 -2.69 32.02 -14.33
C SER A 134 -1.92 31.77 -13.03
N VAL A 135 -1.44 30.54 -12.80
CA VAL A 135 -0.61 30.17 -11.65
C VAL A 135 0.86 30.54 -11.85
N VAL A 136 1.36 30.45 -13.09
CA VAL A 136 2.79 30.62 -13.40
C VAL A 136 3.16 32.08 -13.68
N GLY A 137 2.20 32.93 -14.08
CA GLY A 137 2.44 34.36 -14.33
C GLY A 137 3.40 34.63 -15.49
N LYS A 138 3.35 35.83 -16.08
CA LYS A 138 4.06 36.18 -17.32
C LYS A 138 5.60 36.18 -17.25
N ASN A 139 6.20 35.77 -16.12
CA ASN A 139 7.64 35.62 -15.95
C ASN A 139 8.11 34.16 -15.79
N GLY A 140 7.22 33.20 -15.54
CA GLY A 140 7.60 31.79 -15.33
C GLY A 140 7.95 31.02 -16.60
N GLU A 141 7.61 31.54 -17.79
CA GLU A 141 8.02 30.95 -19.07
C GLU A 141 9.54 31.05 -19.28
N LYS A 142 10.17 32.14 -18.79
CA LYS A 142 11.64 32.29 -18.82
C LYS A 142 12.32 31.34 -17.84
N ASP A 143 11.76 31.13 -16.66
CA ASP A 143 12.30 30.20 -15.66
C ASP A 143 12.14 28.74 -16.13
N LEU A 144 11.03 28.40 -16.80
CA LEU A 144 10.83 27.08 -17.38
C LEU A 144 11.76 26.83 -18.58
N LEU A 145 11.97 27.84 -19.43
CA LEU A 145 12.95 27.78 -20.52
C LEU A 145 14.38 27.67 -19.99
N LEU A 146 14.72 28.34 -18.89
CA LEU A 146 16.02 28.21 -18.23
C LEU A 146 16.20 26.82 -17.61
N LEU A 147 15.15 26.24 -17.03
CA LEU A 147 15.16 24.87 -16.51
C LEU A 147 15.34 23.85 -17.64
N LEU A 148 14.58 23.98 -18.73
CA LEU A 148 14.69 23.12 -19.91
C LEU A 148 16.07 23.24 -20.58
N LYS A 149 16.61 24.46 -20.66
CA LYS A 149 17.96 24.69 -21.20
C LYS A 149 19.05 24.08 -20.31
N SER A 150 18.86 24.09 -18.99
CA SER A 150 19.76 23.40 -18.05
C SER A 150 19.74 21.87 -18.21
N ILE A 151 18.62 21.30 -18.68
CA ILE A 151 18.43 19.87 -18.92
C ILE A 151 19.00 19.46 -20.29
N THR A 152 18.92 20.32 -21.30
CA THR A 152 19.36 19.99 -22.68
C THR A 152 20.85 20.22 -22.96
N ASP A 153 21.58 20.94 -22.09
CA ASP A 153 23.02 21.20 -22.28
C ASP A 153 23.94 20.05 -21.82
N SER A 154 23.42 18.90 -21.39
CA SER A 154 24.25 17.70 -21.19
C SER A 154 24.48 16.95 -22.51
N LYS A 155 25.53 17.34 -23.25
CA LYS A 155 26.18 16.45 -24.24
C LYS A 155 26.61 15.14 -23.54
N PRO A 156 26.62 13.99 -24.22
CA PRO A 156 26.89 12.70 -23.60
C PRO A 156 28.39 12.55 -23.41
N ASN A 157 28.89 12.94 -22.24
CA ASN A 157 30.11 12.36 -21.68
C ASN A 157 29.78 11.98 -20.25
N GLY A 158 29.86 10.68 -19.98
CA GLY A 158 29.35 10.06 -18.76
C GLY A 158 29.90 10.71 -17.50
N LEU A 159 29.04 11.44 -16.80
CA LEU A 159 29.14 11.70 -15.37
C LEU A 159 27.74 11.49 -14.78
N LYS A 160 27.64 10.62 -13.76
CA LYS A 160 26.42 10.38 -12.98
C LYS A 160 25.86 11.72 -12.45
N PRO A 161 24.53 11.83 -12.24
CA PRO A 161 23.91 13.00 -11.62
C PRO A 161 24.63 13.36 -10.32
N ARG A 162 25.03 14.64 -10.18
CA ARG A 162 25.75 15.12 -8.99
C ARG A 162 24.84 15.02 -7.77
N THR A 163 25.13 14.05 -6.92
CA THR A 163 24.70 14.00 -5.52
C THR A 163 25.08 15.34 -4.86
N PRO A 164 24.18 16.00 -4.10
CA PRO A 164 24.52 17.18 -3.32
C PRO A 164 25.42 16.76 -2.15
N THR A 165 26.71 16.64 -2.43
CA THR A 165 27.72 16.22 -1.46
C THR A 165 28.21 17.45 -0.70
N VAL A 166 28.04 17.45 0.62
CA VAL A 166 28.80 18.35 1.50
C VAL A 166 30.29 18.03 1.29
N PRO A 167 31.15 19.01 0.98
CA PRO A 167 32.60 18.78 0.95
C PRO A 167 33.04 18.28 2.34
N PRO A 168 33.77 17.15 2.44
CA PRO A 168 34.17 16.61 3.74
C PRO A 168 35.05 17.62 4.47
N SER A 169 34.53 18.20 5.54
CA SER A 169 35.33 19.02 6.46
C SER A 169 36.18 18.03 7.26
N ALA A 170 37.49 18.00 6.98
CA ALA A 170 38.50 17.08 7.53
C ALA A 170 38.58 15.67 6.91
N GLY A 171 38.04 15.45 5.71
CA GLY A 171 38.23 14.17 4.99
C GLY A 171 37.34 13.01 5.44
N LEU A 172 36.36 13.27 6.32
CA LEU A 172 35.32 12.33 6.72
C LEU A 172 33.95 12.85 6.26
N TYR A 173 33.10 11.93 5.80
CA TYR A 173 31.71 12.26 5.45
C TYR A 173 30.85 12.28 6.72
N PRO A 174 29.69 12.98 6.71
CA PRO A 174 28.73 12.93 7.81
C PRO A 174 28.34 11.49 8.17
N GLN A 175 28.21 11.19 9.46
CA GLN A 175 27.94 9.82 9.93
C GLN A 175 26.59 9.29 9.42
N ASP A 176 25.58 10.16 9.38
CA ASP A 176 24.23 9.83 8.96
C ASP A 176 23.48 11.05 8.40
N CYS A 177 22.20 10.86 8.07
CA CYS A 177 21.35 11.94 7.56
C CYS A 177 21.05 13.02 8.61
N HIS A 178 21.18 12.71 9.90
CA HIS A 178 20.94 13.68 10.96
C HIS A 178 22.07 14.71 11.04
N GLU A 179 23.32 14.29 10.88
CA GLU A 179 24.45 15.22 10.78
C GLU A 179 24.31 16.15 9.58
N ILE A 180 23.96 15.60 8.41
CA ILE A 180 23.67 16.41 7.21
C ILE A 180 22.55 17.43 7.50
N TYR A 181 21.49 16.99 8.19
CA TYR A 181 20.41 17.88 8.59
C TYR A 181 20.87 18.99 9.54
N GLN A 182 21.80 18.71 10.46
CA GLN A 182 22.37 19.70 11.38
C GLN A 182 23.24 20.74 10.67
N LEU A 183 23.84 20.39 9.53
CA LEU A 183 24.57 21.33 8.67
C LEU A 183 23.65 22.31 7.91
N GLY A 184 22.33 22.22 8.09
CA GLY A 184 21.36 23.13 7.51
C GLY A 184 20.75 22.68 6.18
N ILE A 185 21.10 21.49 5.70
CA ILE A 185 20.50 20.89 4.50
C ILE A 185 19.15 20.29 4.87
N LYS A 186 18.07 20.70 4.18
CA LYS A 186 16.67 20.40 4.56
C LYS A 186 15.87 19.71 3.46
N GLU A 187 16.47 19.50 2.31
CA GLU A 187 15.86 18.87 1.15
C GLU A 187 15.93 17.33 1.28
N ASN A 188 14.84 16.64 0.93
CA ASN A 188 14.89 15.19 0.78
C ASN A 188 15.82 14.82 -0.38
N GLY A 189 16.58 13.74 -0.25
CA GLY A 189 17.49 13.34 -1.30
C GLY A 189 18.31 12.11 -0.95
N ILE A 190 19.17 11.72 -1.89
CA ILE A 190 20.20 10.73 -1.65
C ILE A 190 21.49 11.48 -1.33
N TYR A 191 22.14 11.08 -0.24
CA TYR A 191 23.35 11.71 0.24
C TYR A 191 24.40 10.65 0.59
N THR A 192 25.67 11.06 0.57
CA THR A 192 26.77 10.22 1.03
C THR A 192 26.94 10.35 2.54
N ILE A 193 26.93 9.22 3.23
CA ILE A 193 27.13 9.10 4.68
C ILE A 193 28.26 8.10 4.99
N GLN A 194 28.86 8.19 6.17
CA GLN A 194 29.89 7.27 6.64
C GLN A 194 29.63 6.84 8.09
N PRO A 195 28.73 5.86 8.31
CA PRO A 195 28.34 5.44 9.66
C PRO A 195 29.47 4.91 10.53
N ASP A 196 30.46 4.26 9.93
CA ASP A 196 31.71 3.83 10.57
C ASP A 196 32.89 4.52 9.88
N PRO A 197 33.65 5.40 10.56
CA PRO A 197 34.82 6.08 10.00
C PRO A 197 35.90 5.15 9.45
N LYS A 198 35.91 3.87 9.86
CA LYS A 198 36.86 2.85 9.38
C LYS A 198 36.38 2.13 8.11
N ARG A 199 35.16 2.40 7.65
CA ARG A 199 34.56 1.81 6.45
C ARG A 199 34.41 2.86 5.36
N PRO A 200 34.34 2.45 4.07
CA PRO A 200 34.01 3.36 2.99
C PRO A 200 32.66 4.04 3.22
N ALA A 201 32.56 5.29 2.77
CA ALA A 201 31.28 6.00 2.71
C ALA A 201 30.33 5.34 1.70
N LEU A 202 29.03 5.51 1.91
CA LEU A 202 27.97 4.94 1.08
C LEU A 202 26.83 5.94 0.89
N GLU A 203 25.99 5.71 -0.12
CA GLU A 203 24.80 6.52 -0.37
C GLU A 203 23.61 6.02 0.45
N ALA A 204 22.80 6.95 0.97
CA ALA A 204 21.56 6.66 1.68
C ALA A 204 20.48 7.69 1.36
N VAL A 205 19.22 7.25 1.42
CA VAL A 205 18.07 8.16 1.31
C VAL A 205 17.90 8.89 2.64
N CYS A 206 17.92 10.22 2.58
CA CYS A 206 17.65 11.09 3.70
C CYS A 206 16.29 11.75 3.56
N ASP A 207 15.42 11.50 4.54
CA ASP A 207 14.18 12.25 4.73
C ASP A 207 14.45 13.40 5.72
N MET A 208 14.57 14.59 5.14
CA MET A 208 14.86 15.84 5.81
C MET A 208 13.59 16.63 6.19
N VAL A 209 12.41 16.15 5.82
CA VAL A 209 11.16 16.90 6.02
C VAL A 209 10.27 16.25 7.07
N SER A 210 10.02 14.94 6.98
CA SER A 210 8.99 14.31 7.81
C SER A 210 9.43 14.19 9.26
N ALA A 211 8.50 14.39 10.20
CA ALA A 211 8.73 14.18 11.64
C ALA A 211 10.04 14.85 12.17
N GLY A 212 10.30 16.07 11.71
CA GLY A 212 11.47 16.87 12.12
C GLY A 212 12.76 16.59 11.35
N GLY A 213 12.73 15.76 10.30
CA GLY A 213 13.85 15.59 9.37
C GLY A 213 15.09 14.88 9.91
N GLY A 214 16.11 14.75 9.07
CA GLY A 214 17.38 14.09 9.42
C GLY A 214 17.24 12.59 9.62
N TRP A 215 16.31 11.94 8.93
CA TRP A 215 16.10 10.50 9.02
C TRP A 215 16.86 9.77 7.92
N THR A 216 17.57 8.70 8.28
CA THR A 216 18.17 7.76 7.33
C THR A 216 17.16 6.65 7.03
N VAL A 217 16.65 6.61 5.80
CA VAL A 217 15.69 5.59 5.34
C VAL A 217 16.44 4.33 4.93
N PHE A 218 16.21 3.25 5.68
CA PHE A 218 16.93 1.99 5.49
C PHE A 218 16.08 0.89 4.83
N GLN A 219 14.76 1.05 4.79
CA GLN A 219 13.86 0.15 4.09
C GLN A 219 12.71 0.95 3.50
N ARG A 220 12.37 0.71 2.23
CA ARG A 220 11.19 1.28 1.57
C ARG A 220 10.52 0.29 0.61
N ARG A 221 9.20 0.10 0.71
CA ARG A 221 8.32 -0.61 -0.26
C ARG A 221 7.15 0.27 -0.70
N PHE A 222 6.81 0.24 -1.98
CA PHE A 222 5.66 0.94 -2.57
C PHE A 222 5.26 0.47 -3.98
N ASP A 223 6.07 -0.33 -4.68
CA ASP A 223 5.82 -0.73 -6.08
C ASP A 223 5.98 -2.22 -6.36
N GLY A 224 6.59 -2.98 -5.43
CA GLY A 224 6.80 -4.42 -5.56
C GLY A 224 7.81 -4.83 -6.63
N GLN A 225 8.61 -3.90 -7.17
CA GLN A 225 9.57 -4.18 -8.25
C GLN A 225 10.84 -4.85 -7.74
N THR A 226 11.13 -4.74 -6.45
CA THR A 226 12.31 -5.37 -5.83
C THR A 226 11.89 -6.63 -5.08
N ASP A 227 12.56 -7.75 -5.39
CA ASP A 227 12.41 -8.97 -4.61
C ASP A 227 13.13 -8.84 -3.25
N PHE A 228 12.43 -9.14 -2.16
CA PHE A 228 12.93 -9.12 -0.79
C PHE A 228 13.17 -10.54 -0.23
N ASN A 229 12.90 -11.60 -1.00
CA ASN A 229 13.30 -12.96 -0.61
C ASN A 229 14.78 -13.21 -0.94
N ARG A 230 15.66 -12.61 -0.13
CA ARG A 230 17.11 -12.56 -0.39
C ARG A 230 17.93 -13.37 0.62
N THR A 231 19.16 -13.70 0.22
CA THR A 231 20.13 -14.42 1.06
C THR A 231 20.57 -13.60 2.28
N TRP A 232 21.19 -14.27 3.26
CA TRP A 232 21.84 -13.60 4.38
C TRP A 232 22.85 -12.55 3.93
N GLN A 233 23.64 -12.88 2.91
CA GLN A 233 24.71 -12.03 2.39
C GLN A 233 24.14 -10.76 1.77
N GLU A 234 23.06 -10.86 0.99
CA GLU A 234 22.36 -9.71 0.41
C GLU A 234 21.70 -8.85 1.49
N TYR A 235 21.04 -9.44 2.49
CA TYR A 235 20.49 -8.67 3.62
C TYR A 235 21.55 -7.99 4.47
N ARG A 236 22.74 -8.59 4.59
CA ARG A 236 23.89 -7.99 5.27
C ARG A 236 24.37 -6.75 4.54
N ASP A 237 24.61 -6.88 3.24
CA ASP A 237 25.27 -5.86 2.42
C ASP A 237 24.30 -4.77 1.92
N GLY A 238 23.01 -5.12 1.79
CA GLY A 238 21.98 -4.27 1.21
C GLY A 238 21.65 -4.64 -0.25
N PHE A 239 20.46 -4.26 -0.70
CA PHE A 239 19.97 -4.51 -2.05
C PHE A 239 18.87 -3.53 -2.46
N GLY A 240 18.50 -3.56 -3.74
CA GLY A 240 17.50 -2.67 -4.33
C GLY A 240 18.10 -1.35 -4.82
N SER A 241 17.25 -0.36 -5.03
CA SER A 241 17.64 0.98 -5.50
C SER A 241 17.18 2.04 -4.52
N LEU A 242 18.09 2.94 -4.14
CA LEU A 242 17.79 4.11 -3.33
C LEU A 242 16.79 5.07 -4.01
N GLN A 243 16.60 4.96 -5.33
CA GLN A 243 15.58 5.69 -6.07
C GLN A 243 14.19 5.04 -5.97
N THR A 244 14.12 3.73 -5.72
CA THR A 244 12.86 2.96 -5.60
C THR A 244 12.81 2.16 -4.31
N GLU A 245 12.61 0.84 -4.35
CA GLU A 245 12.59 -0.02 -3.16
C GLU A 245 13.99 -0.51 -2.81
N HIS A 246 14.32 -0.51 -1.52
CA HIS A 246 15.63 -0.94 -1.05
C HIS A 246 15.61 -1.48 0.37
N TRP A 247 16.66 -2.23 0.68
CA TRP A 247 17.13 -2.53 2.02
C TRP A 247 18.58 -2.06 2.12
N LEU A 248 18.88 -1.14 3.05
CA LEU A 248 20.20 -0.50 3.15
C LEU A 248 21.32 -1.45 3.61
N GLY A 249 20.97 -2.55 4.27
CA GLY A 249 21.91 -3.56 4.75
C GLY A 249 22.03 -3.61 6.26
N ASN A 250 22.07 -4.82 6.82
CA ASN A 250 22.16 -5.04 8.27
C ASN A 250 23.50 -4.56 8.85
N ALA A 251 24.58 -4.66 8.09
CA ALA A 251 25.89 -4.16 8.53
C ALA A 251 25.88 -2.63 8.69
N VAL A 252 25.19 -1.92 7.79
CA VAL A 252 25.00 -0.47 7.85
C VAL A 252 24.10 -0.09 9.02
N LEU A 253 23.00 -0.82 9.23
CA LEU A 253 22.11 -0.62 10.39
C LEU A 253 22.82 -0.82 11.73
N TYR A 254 23.67 -1.84 11.83
CA TYR A 254 24.52 -2.03 13.00
C TYR A 254 25.44 -0.83 13.21
N ALA A 255 26.18 -0.40 12.18
CA ALA A 255 27.08 0.74 12.29
C ALA A 255 26.35 2.03 12.70
N LEU A 256 25.20 2.31 12.08
CA LEU A 256 24.36 3.47 12.42
C LEU A 256 23.90 3.43 13.88
N THR A 257 23.55 2.27 14.43
CA THR A 257 22.93 2.16 15.77
C THR A 257 23.88 1.67 16.87
N ALA A 258 25.16 1.51 16.54
CA ALA A 258 26.17 1.01 17.47
C ALA A 258 26.44 1.99 18.62
N SER A 259 26.53 3.29 18.31
CA SER A 259 26.72 4.36 19.28
C SER A 259 25.41 5.10 19.56
N GLY A 260 25.32 5.70 20.75
CA GLY A 260 24.17 6.52 21.12
C GLY A 260 22.83 5.77 21.25
N HIS A 261 21.77 6.56 21.31
CA HIS A 261 20.38 6.12 21.30
C HIS A 261 19.78 6.47 19.95
N HIS A 262 19.11 5.52 19.31
CA HIS A 262 18.44 5.76 18.04
C HIS A 262 16.94 5.57 18.19
N THR A 263 16.18 6.38 17.46
CA THR A 263 14.76 6.18 17.24
C THR A 263 14.56 5.49 15.91
N LEU A 264 13.77 4.42 15.90
CA LEU A 264 13.17 3.85 14.69
C LEU A 264 11.81 4.49 14.48
N ARG A 265 11.52 4.89 13.25
CA ARG A 265 10.17 5.23 12.79
C ARG A 265 9.78 4.31 11.63
N ILE A 266 8.60 3.72 11.73
CA ILE A 266 7.95 2.94 10.69
C ILE A 266 6.69 3.70 10.27
N THR A 267 6.52 3.93 8.97
CA THR A 267 5.29 4.49 8.39
C THR A 267 4.64 3.43 7.52
N LEU A 268 3.33 3.22 7.69
CA LEU A 268 2.54 2.21 7.00
C LEU A 268 1.35 2.89 6.32
N GLN A 269 1.11 2.58 5.05
CA GLN A 269 -0.05 3.03 4.30
C GLN A 269 -0.77 1.85 3.67
N ASP A 270 -2.09 1.78 3.87
CA ASP A 270 -2.93 0.76 3.25
C ASP A 270 -3.54 1.24 1.92
N TRP A 271 -4.28 0.35 1.25
CA TRP A 271 -4.94 0.62 -0.04
C TRP A 271 -6.22 1.47 0.09
N HIS A 272 -6.61 1.85 1.31
CA HIS A 272 -7.64 2.84 1.60
C HIS A 272 -7.00 4.18 2.03
N ASP A 273 -5.73 4.37 1.71
CA ASP A 273 -4.89 5.52 2.00
C ASP A 273 -4.82 5.88 3.50
N GLN A 274 -5.16 4.93 4.40
CA GLN A 274 -4.95 5.12 5.82
C GLN A 274 -3.47 4.99 6.13
N THR A 275 -2.91 6.06 6.70
CA THR A 275 -1.51 6.11 7.09
C THR A 275 -1.40 6.13 8.62
N ARG A 276 -0.54 5.28 9.16
CA ARG A 276 -0.19 5.27 10.58
C ARG A 276 1.31 5.03 10.75
N HIS A 277 1.79 5.20 11.97
CA HIS A 277 3.19 5.07 12.31
C HIS A 277 3.42 4.33 13.63
N ALA A 278 4.59 3.71 13.71
CA ALA A 278 5.14 3.11 14.92
C ALA A 278 6.55 3.68 15.14
N ASN A 279 6.75 4.32 16.28
CA ASN A 279 8.06 4.83 16.69
C ASN A 279 8.58 4.00 17.87
N TYR A 280 9.88 3.71 17.87
CA TYR A 280 10.58 3.03 18.97
C TYR A 280 11.79 3.87 19.36
N ASN A 281 11.76 4.46 20.55
CA ASN A 281 12.80 5.42 21.00
C ASN A 281 14.10 4.76 21.50
N ASN A 282 14.13 3.43 21.51
CA ASN A 282 15.32 2.63 21.78
C ASN A 282 15.42 1.54 20.71
N PHE A 283 16.00 1.91 19.57
CA PHE A 283 16.25 1.05 18.43
C PHE A 283 17.74 0.73 18.30
N LYS A 284 18.08 -0.56 18.20
CA LYS A 284 19.43 -1.04 17.88
C LYS A 284 19.37 -2.30 17.03
N VAL A 285 20.36 -2.46 16.18
CA VAL A 285 20.67 -3.73 15.50
C VAL A 285 22.04 -4.16 15.99
N ALA A 286 22.19 -5.38 16.51
CA ALA A 286 23.48 -5.88 16.98
C ALA A 286 24.41 -6.26 15.81
N GLY A 287 25.68 -6.55 16.10
CA GLY A 287 26.64 -7.00 15.07
C GLY A 287 26.30 -8.37 14.49
N GLU A 288 26.99 -8.74 13.40
CA GLU A 288 26.80 -10.04 12.73
C GLU A 288 27.12 -11.23 13.65
N ASN A 289 28.10 -11.09 14.54
CA ASN A 289 28.42 -12.08 15.58
C ASN A 289 27.26 -12.35 16.56
N GLN A 290 26.31 -11.41 16.65
CA GLN A 290 25.07 -11.53 17.41
C GLN A 290 23.85 -11.66 16.50
N ARG A 291 24.08 -12.08 15.25
CA ARG A 291 23.06 -12.39 14.24
C ARG A 291 22.11 -11.22 13.98
N PHE A 292 22.64 -10.01 13.95
CA PHE A 292 21.88 -8.78 13.72
C PHE A 292 20.65 -8.62 14.63
N ARG A 293 20.74 -9.08 15.89
CA ARG A 293 19.62 -9.07 16.85
C ARG A 293 18.97 -7.69 16.97
N LEU A 294 17.65 -7.64 16.86
CA LEU A 294 16.84 -6.42 17.01
C LEU A 294 16.72 -6.01 18.48
N THR A 295 16.81 -4.72 18.74
CA THR A 295 16.22 -4.05 19.90
C THR A 295 15.25 -3.01 19.38
N ALA A 296 13.98 -3.06 19.80
CA ALA A 296 12.96 -2.09 19.45
C ALA A 296 12.01 -1.88 20.65
N ARG A 297 12.34 -0.88 21.47
CA ARG A 297 11.65 -0.60 22.74
C ARG A 297 11.18 0.85 22.80
N ASP A 298 10.49 1.19 23.88
CA ASP A 298 9.96 2.53 24.13
C ASP A 298 9.01 2.98 23.01
N TYR A 299 8.03 2.12 22.74
CA TYR A 299 7.06 2.29 21.68
C TYR A 299 6.13 3.49 21.93
N HIS A 300 5.83 4.23 20.87
CA HIS A 300 4.69 5.14 20.77
C HIS A 300 4.24 5.26 19.31
N GLY A 301 3.00 5.68 19.08
CA GLY A 301 2.41 5.82 17.75
C GLY A 301 0.97 5.30 17.71
N ASP A 302 0.42 5.21 16.50
CA ASP A 302 -0.99 4.87 16.24
C ASP A 302 -1.16 3.56 15.43
N ALA A 303 -0.06 2.96 14.94
CA ALA A 303 -0.09 1.69 14.21
C ALA A 303 -0.21 0.44 15.11
N GLY A 304 -0.15 0.59 16.43
CA GLY A 304 0.01 -0.50 17.39
C GLY A 304 1.42 -1.12 17.40
N ASN A 305 1.78 -1.77 18.52
CA ASN A 305 3.11 -2.32 18.75
C ASN A 305 3.22 -3.79 18.28
N ALA A 306 3.39 -4.01 16.97
CA ALA A 306 3.56 -5.37 16.46
C ALA A 306 4.94 -5.99 16.80
N PHE A 307 5.95 -5.20 17.15
CA PHE A 307 7.25 -5.74 17.59
C PHE A 307 7.23 -6.33 18.99
N SER A 308 6.25 -5.93 19.81
CA SER A 308 5.94 -6.56 21.08
C SER A 308 4.47 -6.92 21.20
N TYR A 309 4.04 -7.82 20.31
CA TYR A 309 2.64 -8.23 20.21
C TYR A 309 2.22 -9.20 21.34
N SER A 310 3.01 -10.24 21.60
CA SER A 310 2.75 -11.21 22.67
C SER A 310 4.02 -11.97 23.05
N LYS A 311 4.00 -12.81 24.09
CA LYS A 311 5.15 -13.63 24.50
C LYS A 311 5.66 -14.58 23.40
N GLN A 312 4.77 -15.02 22.51
CA GLN A 312 5.06 -15.99 21.43
C GLN A 312 5.33 -15.32 20.07
N TYR A 313 4.90 -14.08 19.89
CA TYR A 313 5.05 -13.32 18.65
C TYR A 313 5.71 -11.98 18.94
N ASN A 314 6.96 -12.01 19.44
CA ASN A 314 7.72 -10.81 19.81
C ASN A 314 8.99 -10.71 18.97
N HIS A 315 9.16 -9.59 18.27
CA HIS A 315 10.33 -9.32 17.44
C HIS A 315 11.48 -8.67 18.22
N ASP A 316 11.20 -7.94 19.32
CA ASP A 316 12.26 -7.41 20.19
C ASP A 316 13.15 -8.54 20.73
N GLY A 317 14.47 -8.36 20.61
CA GLY A 317 15.46 -9.34 21.04
C GLY A 317 15.62 -10.56 20.13
N ARG A 318 14.96 -10.60 18.95
CA ARG A 318 15.12 -11.71 18.00
C ARG A 318 16.29 -11.50 17.06
N ALA A 319 16.95 -12.60 16.72
CA ALA A 319 17.98 -12.65 15.69
C ALA A 319 17.32 -12.48 14.32
N PHE A 320 18.09 -11.98 13.35
CA PHE A 320 17.65 -11.94 11.96
C PHE A 320 17.77 -13.35 11.36
N SER A 321 16.84 -13.73 10.49
CA SER A 321 16.85 -14.97 9.73
C SER A 321 16.56 -14.69 8.26
N THR A 322 17.14 -15.50 7.37
CA THR A 322 16.88 -15.53 5.93
C THR A 322 16.61 -16.99 5.51
N TYR A 323 16.14 -17.20 4.27
CA TYR A 323 15.81 -18.56 3.82
C TYR A 323 17.02 -19.52 3.83
N ASP A 324 18.25 -18.98 3.75
CA ASP A 324 19.53 -19.69 3.75
C ASP A 324 20.24 -19.68 5.12
N ARG A 325 19.76 -18.90 6.09
CA ARG A 325 20.27 -18.89 7.47
C ARG A 325 19.16 -18.77 8.51
N ASP A 326 18.91 -19.88 9.18
CA ASP A 326 17.89 -19.99 10.21
C ASP A 326 18.44 -19.63 11.60
N HIS A 327 17.90 -18.56 12.18
CA HIS A 327 18.16 -18.15 13.56
C HIS A 327 16.87 -17.85 14.33
N ASP A 328 15.72 -18.29 13.81
CA ASP A 328 14.44 -18.06 14.46
C ASP A 328 14.22 -19.10 15.58
N ARG A 329 13.05 -19.04 16.24
CA ARG A 329 12.74 -19.89 17.39
C ARG A 329 11.78 -21.02 17.04
N TYR A 330 11.42 -21.19 15.77
CA TYR A 330 10.54 -22.24 15.34
C TYR A 330 11.31 -23.54 15.15
N ALA A 331 11.21 -24.45 16.13
CA ALA A 331 12.00 -25.68 16.14
C ALA A 331 11.74 -26.64 14.96
N ALA A 332 10.59 -26.50 14.27
CA ALA A 332 10.16 -27.43 13.22
C ALA A 332 10.45 -26.92 11.80
N GLY A 333 11.08 -25.75 11.63
CA GLY A 333 11.44 -25.24 10.31
C GLY A 333 11.89 -23.79 10.34
N ASN A 334 12.17 -23.25 9.16
CA ASN A 334 12.67 -21.88 9.01
C ASN A 334 11.52 -20.94 8.60
N CYS A 335 11.19 -19.99 9.47
CA CYS A 335 10.15 -18.98 9.23
C CYS A 335 10.49 -18.11 8.01
N ALA A 336 11.74 -17.68 7.86
CA ALA A 336 12.18 -16.87 6.72
C ALA A 336 12.01 -17.60 5.38
N ARG A 337 12.23 -18.91 5.36
CA ARG A 337 11.95 -19.75 4.18
C ARG A 337 10.45 -19.91 3.93
N TYR A 338 9.65 -20.08 4.98
CA TYR A 338 8.20 -20.27 4.85
C TYR A 338 7.47 -18.99 4.40
N TYR A 339 7.87 -17.82 4.93
CA TYR A 339 7.27 -16.52 4.62
C TYR A 339 8.01 -15.75 3.51
N GLY A 340 9.08 -16.31 2.95
CA GLY A 340 9.79 -15.74 1.79
C GLY A 340 10.38 -14.35 2.03
N ALA A 341 10.97 -14.10 3.19
CA ALA A 341 11.55 -12.80 3.53
C ALA A 341 12.68 -12.94 4.55
N GLY A 342 13.61 -12.00 4.56
CA GLY A 342 14.54 -11.84 5.67
C GLY A 342 13.93 -10.96 6.76
N TRP A 343 13.89 -11.43 8.01
CA TRP A 343 13.29 -10.68 9.11
C TRP A 343 13.77 -11.15 10.48
N TRP A 344 13.45 -10.36 11.52
CA TRP A 344 13.62 -10.75 12.92
C TRP A 344 12.49 -11.67 13.40
N PHE A 345 12.40 -12.88 12.84
CA PHE A 345 11.34 -13.83 13.20
C PHE A 345 11.49 -14.37 14.64
N ASP A 346 10.35 -14.62 15.29
CA ASP A 346 10.24 -15.38 16.55
C ASP A 346 9.81 -16.81 16.22
N SER A 347 8.53 -17.17 16.47
CA SER A 347 7.95 -18.44 16.07
C SER A 347 6.48 -18.27 15.63
N CYS A 348 6.17 -17.61 14.52
CA CYS A 348 7.09 -16.97 13.57
C CYS A 348 6.98 -15.45 13.56
N LEU A 349 5.80 -14.87 13.36
CA LEU A 349 5.66 -13.43 13.17
C LEU A 349 4.38 -12.83 13.75
N ALA A 350 4.50 -11.59 14.22
CA ALA A 350 3.40 -10.62 14.33
C ALA A 350 3.57 -9.47 13.32
N ALA A 351 4.71 -9.34 12.67
CA ALA A 351 4.98 -8.37 11.61
C ALA A 351 5.97 -8.97 10.61
N ASN A 352 5.82 -8.61 9.33
CA ASN A 352 6.79 -8.89 8.28
C ASN A 352 6.71 -7.78 7.23
N LEU A 353 7.58 -6.77 7.33
CA LEU A 353 7.56 -5.63 6.39
C LEU A 353 8.37 -5.90 5.11
N ASN A 354 9.13 -7.00 5.11
CA ASN A 354 9.92 -7.48 3.98
C ASN A 354 9.18 -8.56 3.18
N GLY A 355 7.92 -8.85 3.52
CA GLY A 355 7.10 -9.82 2.83
C GLY A 355 6.87 -9.50 1.36
N ARG A 356 6.21 -10.44 0.68
CA ARG A 356 5.84 -10.32 -0.72
C ARG A 356 4.87 -9.16 -0.93
N TYR A 357 5.07 -8.44 -2.03
CA TYR A 357 4.23 -7.31 -2.37
C TYR A 357 2.93 -7.78 -3.03
N TYR A 358 1.84 -7.85 -2.26
CA TYR A 358 0.50 -8.11 -2.78
C TYR A 358 -0.32 -6.82 -2.89
N HIS A 359 -1.16 -6.74 -3.91
CA HIS A 359 -2.11 -5.64 -4.10
C HIS A 359 -3.36 -5.84 -3.23
N GLY A 360 -3.28 -5.42 -1.98
CA GLY A 360 -4.40 -5.43 -1.04
C GLY A 360 -4.72 -6.83 -0.52
N ARG A 361 -5.91 -7.33 -0.83
CA ARG A 361 -6.38 -8.65 -0.37
C ARG A 361 -5.71 -9.77 -1.15
N TYR A 362 -5.32 -10.83 -0.44
CA TYR A 362 -4.72 -12.01 -1.06
C TYR A 362 -5.07 -13.30 -0.31
N SER A 363 -5.03 -14.41 -1.03
CA SER A 363 -5.22 -15.77 -0.50
C SER A 363 -3.87 -16.45 -0.25
N GLY A 364 -3.83 -17.50 0.59
CA GLY A 364 -2.61 -18.30 0.80
C GLY A 364 -2.16 -18.36 2.25
N ILE A 365 -0.93 -17.93 2.51
CA ILE A 365 -0.30 -17.84 3.86
C ILE A 365 -0.03 -16.37 4.19
N THR A 366 0.43 -16.03 5.40
CA THR A 366 0.70 -14.62 5.80
C THR A 366 2.09 -14.16 5.39
N ASP A 367 2.41 -14.26 4.10
CA ASP A 367 3.71 -13.92 3.51
C ASP A 367 3.76 -12.53 2.86
N GLY A 368 2.67 -11.77 2.89
CA GLY A 368 2.63 -10.38 2.43
C GLY A 368 3.30 -9.38 3.36
N ILE A 369 3.29 -8.10 2.99
CA ILE A 369 3.71 -7.00 3.89
C ILE A 369 2.66 -6.88 5.00
N TYR A 370 3.04 -7.23 6.23
CA TYR A 370 2.09 -7.50 7.32
C TYR A 370 2.47 -6.80 8.64
N TRP A 371 1.45 -6.31 9.36
CA TRP A 371 1.58 -5.64 10.66
C TRP A 371 0.42 -6.02 11.58
N GLY A 372 0.65 -6.95 12.51
CA GLY A 372 -0.38 -7.70 13.27
C GLY A 372 -1.27 -6.88 14.21
N THR A 373 -1.01 -5.59 14.37
CA THR A 373 -1.86 -4.66 15.13
C THR A 373 -2.69 -3.73 14.24
N TRP A 374 -2.66 -3.92 12.92
CA TRP A 374 -3.51 -3.17 12.00
C TRP A 374 -4.99 -3.55 12.16
N TYR A 375 -5.86 -2.61 11.84
CA TYR A 375 -7.31 -2.79 12.01
C TYR A 375 -7.93 -3.74 10.97
N ILE A 376 -7.28 -3.96 9.83
CA ILE A 376 -7.70 -4.91 8.78
C ILE A 376 -6.53 -5.83 8.44
N LEU A 377 -6.60 -7.09 8.86
CA LEU A 377 -5.51 -8.07 8.65
C LEU A 377 -5.96 -9.37 8.02
N THR A 378 -7.08 -9.91 8.48
CA THR A 378 -7.65 -11.15 7.95
C THR A 378 -9.16 -11.02 7.93
N ASP A 379 -9.75 -11.27 6.77
CA ASP A 379 -11.19 -11.47 6.68
C ASP A 379 -11.49 -12.90 7.11
N TYR A 380 -12.17 -13.06 8.25
CA TYR A 380 -12.48 -14.37 8.82
C TYR A 380 -13.53 -15.14 8.00
N ARG A 381 -14.27 -14.47 7.11
CA ARG A 381 -15.28 -15.10 6.26
C ARG A 381 -14.64 -15.69 5.00
N THR A 382 -13.71 -14.96 4.39
CA THR A 382 -13.05 -15.37 3.15
C THR A 382 -11.71 -16.06 3.39
N GLY A 383 -11.10 -15.89 4.57
CA GLY A 383 -9.74 -16.33 4.86
C GLY A 383 -8.66 -15.47 4.20
N GLU A 384 -9.05 -14.39 3.53
CA GLU A 384 -8.12 -13.49 2.85
C GLU A 384 -7.32 -12.65 3.84
N ARG A 385 -6.05 -12.48 3.51
CA ARG A 385 -5.12 -11.62 4.24
C ARG A 385 -5.00 -10.29 3.55
N TYR A 386 -4.31 -9.35 4.20
CA TYR A 386 -4.13 -8.00 3.70
C TYR A 386 -2.66 -7.62 3.67
N SER A 387 -2.20 -7.06 2.55
CA SER A 387 -0.83 -6.54 2.38
C SER A 387 -0.85 -5.02 2.22
N PHE A 388 0.09 -4.35 2.87
CA PHE A 388 0.23 -2.89 2.78
C PHE A 388 0.61 -2.41 1.38
N LYS A 389 0.21 -1.18 1.07
CA LYS A 389 0.55 -0.45 -0.14
C LYS A 389 1.95 0.15 -0.01
N ASN A 390 2.17 0.96 1.03
CA ASN A 390 3.49 1.55 1.27
C ASN A 390 3.99 1.21 2.67
N VAL A 391 5.30 0.95 2.78
CA VAL A 391 6.00 0.91 4.07
C VAL A 391 7.36 1.57 3.97
N GLU A 392 7.72 2.33 4.99
CA GLU A 392 9.04 2.94 5.11
C GLU A 392 9.56 2.76 6.55
N MET A 393 10.81 2.31 6.69
CA MET A 393 11.51 2.25 7.96
C MET A 393 12.74 3.15 7.92
N LYS A 394 12.87 4.00 8.94
CA LYS A 394 13.95 4.99 9.03
C LYS A 394 14.43 5.17 10.46
N THR A 395 15.72 5.48 10.60
CA THR A 395 16.38 5.66 11.89
C THR A 395 17.00 7.05 11.99
N ARG A 396 17.10 7.57 13.21
CA ARG A 396 17.75 8.83 13.53
C ARG A 396 18.30 8.79 14.96
N PRO A 397 19.49 9.37 15.23
CA PRO A 397 19.96 9.57 16.59
C PRO A 397 18.96 10.37 17.43
N ARG A 398 18.83 10.01 18.70
CA ARG A 398 18.09 10.75 19.71
C ARG A 398 19.08 11.61 20.48
N ARG A 399 18.80 12.91 20.62
CA ARG A 399 19.55 13.74 21.56
C ARG A 399 19.27 13.22 22.98
N SER A 400 20.35 12.94 23.71
CA SER A 400 20.33 12.64 25.14
C SER A 400 19.99 13.87 25.95
#